data_AF-A0A4Y2M4T9-F1
#
_entry.id   AF-A0A4Y2M4T9-F1
#
_cell.length_a   1.000
_cell.length_b   1.000
_cell.length_c   1.000
_cell.angle_alpha   90.00
_cell.angle_beta   90.00
_cell.angle_gamma   90.00
#
_symmetry.space_group_name_H-M   'P 1'
#
loop_
_entity.id
_entity.type
_entity.pdbx_description
1 polymer ?
#
loop_
_entity_poly.entity_id
_entity_poly.type
_entity_poly.pdbx_seq_one_letter_code
_entity_poly.pdbx_strand_id
1 'polypeptide(L)'
;MLSRQHGAGSLMVWGAICFNGQISLAFLSGVQKSQNYQDTLSNNFLPFEDIFGGTNWTFQHNKASIHASKSTSQWLRSYMVSVAKWPAQSPDFTPLESVWDILTCSV
;
A
#
# COMPACT_ATOMS: atom_id res chain seq x y z
N MET A 1 -4.08 -4.28 0.00
CA MET A 1 -4.26 -4.85 1.35
C MET A 1 -4.70 -6.28 1.17
N LEU A 2 -3.99 -7.22 1.80
CA LEU A 2 -4.37 -8.62 1.83
C LEU A 2 -4.73 -9.03 3.25
N SER A 3 -5.71 -9.93 3.35
CA SER A 3 -6.14 -10.54 4.60
C SER A 3 -6.34 -12.04 4.39
N ARG A 4 -5.70 -12.89 5.20
CA ARG A 4 -5.92 -14.35 5.20
C ARG A 4 -6.83 -14.74 6.36
N GLN A 5 -7.89 -15.49 6.12
CA GLN A 5 -8.73 -16.05 7.20
C GLN A 5 -8.34 -17.51 7.47
N HIS A 6 -7.87 -17.79 8.68
CA HIS A 6 -7.97 -19.13 9.28
C HIS A 6 -9.02 -19.05 10.40
N GLY A 7 -9.53 -20.19 10.87
CA GLY A 7 -10.61 -20.29 11.88
C GLY A 7 -10.36 -19.58 13.23
N ALA A 8 -9.27 -18.81 13.38
CA ALA A 8 -8.90 -18.01 14.54
C ALA A 8 -8.72 -16.49 14.25
N GLY A 9 -9.01 -16.00 13.04
CA GLY A 9 -8.93 -14.57 12.69
C GLY A 9 -8.18 -14.29 11.38
N SER A 10 -8.18 -13.02 10.95
CA SER A 10 -7.36 -12.56 9.83
C SER A 10 -6.38 -11.47 10.23
N LEU A 11 -5.13 -11.60 9.78
CA LEU A 11 -4.10 -10.57 9.92
C LEU A 11 -4.10 -9.72 8.65
N MET A 12 -4.16 -8.40 8.82
CA MET A 12 -4.00 -7.47 7.72
C MET A 12 -2.59 -6.88 7.76
N VAL A 13 -1.91 -6.94 6.62
CA VAL A 13 -0.55 -6.42 6.47
C VAL A 13 -0.52 -5.38 5.37
N TRP A 14 0.25 -4.32 5.59
CA TRP A 14 0.59 -3.31 4.61
C TRP A 14 2.11 -3.28 4.42
N GLY A 15 2.54 -3.05 3.20
CA GLY A 15 3.95 -2.92 2.85
C GLY A 15 4.07 -2.28 1.48
N ALA A 16 5.27 -1.81 1.18
CA ALA A 16 5.61 -1.26 -0.12
C ALA A 16 7.02 -1.68 -0.52
N ILE A 17 7.22 -1.79 -1.83
CA ILE A 17 8.46 -2.20 -2.45
C ILE A 17 8.82 -1.20 -3.55
N CYS A 18 10.10 -1.03 -3.80
CA CYS A 18 10.64 -0.27 -4.93
C CYS A 18 11.84 -1.04 -5.52
N PHE A 19 12.39 -0.55 -6.62
CA PHE A 19 13.58 -1.15 -7.22
C PHE A 19 14.78 -1.19 -6.26
N ASN A 20 14.93 -0.16 -5.42
CA ASN A 20 16.05 0.00 -4.49
C ASN A 20 15.86 -0.74 -3.16
N GLY A 21 14.72 -1.38 -2.92
CA GLY A 21 14.47 -2.11 -1.67
C GLY A 21 13.00 -2.23 -1.30
N GLN A 22 12.76 -2.55 -0.04
CA GLN A 22 11.42 -2.70 0.53
C GLN A 22 11.31 -1.87 1.81
N ILE A 23 10.10 -1.46 2.13
CA ILE A 23 9.79 -0.87 3.42
C ILE A 23 9.35 -1.96 4.39
N SER A 24 9.61 -1.76 5.69
CA SER A 24 9.11 -2.60 6.77
C SER A 24 7.60 -2.84 6.67
N LEU A 25 7.18 -4.06 6.96
CA LEU A 25 5.77 -4.45 6.98
C LEU A 25 5.05 -3.85 8.19
N ALA A 26 3.92 -3.20 7.94
CA ALA A 26 3.02 -2.68 8.95
C ALA A 26 1.85 -3.64 9.19
N PHE A 27 1.63 -4.01 10.45
CA PHE A 27 0.50 -4.84 10.85
C PHE A 27 -0.69 -3.95 11.21
N LEU A 28 -1.81 -4.16 10.52
CA LEU A 28 -3.01 -3.36 10.67
C LEU A 28 -4.08 -4.17 11.41
N SER A 29 -4.78 -3.50 12.33
CA SER A 29 -5.88 -4.09 13.09
C SER A 29 -7.22 -3.48 12.73
N GLY A 30 -8.26 -4.30 12.70
CA GLY A 30 -9.64 -3.86 12.53
C GLY A 30 -9.98 -3.39 11.10
N VAL A 31 -11.19 -2.85 10.96
CA VAL A 31 -11.73 -2.37 9.68
C VAL A 31 -11.00 -1.09 9.27
N GLN A 32 -10.40 -1.12 8.08
CA GLN A 32 -9.68 0.03 7.54
C GLN A 32 -10.63 1.04 6.90
N LYS A 33 -10.47 2.31 7.26
CA LYS A 33 -11.10 3.46 6.61
C LYS A 33 -10.02 4.31 5.94
N SER A 34 -10.44 5.29 5.15
CA SER A 34 -9.53 6.22 4.47
C SER A 34 -8.55 6.90 5.42
N GLN A 35 -9.00 7.30 6.61
CA GLN A 35 -8.12 7.94 7.60
C GLN A 35 -7.05 6.98 8.12
N ASN A 36 -7.41 5.73 8.43
CA ASN A 36 -6.43 4.72 8.86
C ASN A 36 -5.38 4.45 7.78
N TYR A 37 -5.80 4.49 6.51
CA TYR A 37 -4.87 4.35 5.40
C TYR A 37 -3.92 5.56 5.28
N GLN A 38 -4.41 6.77 5.49
CA GLN A 38 -3.56 7.98 5.55
C GLN A 38 -2.55 7.88 6.70
N ASP A 39 -2.99 7.44 7.88
CA ASP A 39 -2.10 7.23 9.03
C ASP A 39 -1.05 6.16 8.70
N THR A 40 -1.45 5.10 8.02
CA THR A 40 -0.54 4.04 7.55
C THR A 40 0.53 4.62 6.62
N LEU A 41 0.15 5.44 5.64
CA LEU A 41 1.09 6.10 4.73
C LEU A 41 1.99 7.09 5.47
N SER A 42 1.43 7.89 6.38
CA SER A 42 2.19 8.85 7.18
C SER A 42 3.27 8.17 8.01
N ASN A 43 2.94 7.03 8.62
CA ASN A 43 3.84 6.36 9.56
C ASN A 43 4.81 5.39 8.89
N ASN A 44 4.44 4.83 7.74
CA ASN A 44 5.19 3.72 7.12
C ASN A 44 5.60 3.97 5.67
N PHE A 45 5.17 5.05 5.02
CA PHE A 45 5.54 5.36 3.64
C PHE A 45 6.43 6.61 3.57
N LEU A 46 5.94 7.75 4.07
CA LEU A 46 6.66 9.03 3.99
C LEU A 46 8.05 9.03 4.67
N PRO A 47 8.27 8.36 5.83
CA PRO A 47 9.60 8.36 6.46
C PRO A 47 10.68 7.64 5.66
N PHE A 48 10.31 6.91 4.60
CA PHE A 48 11.21 6.06 3.82
C PHE A 48 11.43 6.58 2.40
N GLU A 49 11.12 7.85 2.13
CA GLU A 49 11.31 8.49 0.82
C GLU A 49 12.75 8.38 0.30
N ASP A 50 13.74 8.43 1.19
CA ASP A 50 15.16 8.27 0.84
C ASP A 50 15.46 6.90 0.19
N ILE A 51 14.75 5.84 0.61
CA ILE A 51 14.91 4.49 0.04
C ILE A 51 14.40 4.46 -1.41
N PHE A 52 13.46 5.33 -1.77
CA PHE A 52 12.91 5.40 -3.14
C PHE A 52 13.81 6.15 -4.13
N GLY A 53 15.00 6.61 -3.70
CA GLY A 53 15.95 7.30 -4.58
C GLY A 53 15.64 8.80 -4.73
N GLY A 54 15.13 9.44 -3.67
CA GLY A 54 14.88 10.89 -3.63
C GLY A 54 13.45 11.24 -4.06
N THR A 55 13.28 12.25 -4.93
CA THR A 55 11.96 12.79 -5.30
C THR A 55 11.41 12.26 -6.63
N ASN A 56 12.16 11.45 -7.36
CA ASN A 56 11.77 10.98 -8.70
C ASN A 56 11.14 9.57 -8.67
N TRP A 57 10.08 9.42 -7.89
CA TRP A 57 9.30 8.18 -7.82
C TRP A 57 7.81 8.47 -8.04
N THR A 58 7.07 7.41 -8.39
CA THR A 58 5.61 7.47 -8.53
C THR A 58 5.00 6.36 -7.70
N PHE A 59 4.10 6.73 -6.79
CA PHE A 59 3.42 5.79 -5.92
C PHE A 59 2.33 5.05 -6.69
N GLN A 60 2.33 3.73 -6.55
CA GLN A 60 1.30 2.86 -7.11
C GLN A 60 0.55 2.16 -5.97
N HIS A 61 -0.77 2.24 -6.01
CA HIS A 61 -1.66 1.49 -5.11
C HIS A 61 -2.90 1.00 -5.87
N ASN A 62 -3.55 -0.02 -5.34
CA ASN A 62 -4.78 -0.54 -5.94
C ASN A 62 -5.97 0.42 -5.72
N LYS A 63 -7.03 0.26 -6.52
CA LYS A 63 -8.23 1.11 -6.48
C LYS A 63 -9.24 0.71 -5.40
N ALA A 64 -8.80 0.14 -4.28
CA ALA A 64 -9.70 -0.10 -3.14
C ALA A 64 -10.42 1.21 -2.77
N SER A 65 -11.69 1.11 -2.35
CA SER A 65 -12.55 2.28 -2.11
C SER A 65 -11.92 3.30 -1.15
N ILE A 66 -11.21 2.84 -0.13
CA ILE A 66 -10.49 3.69 0.83
C ILE A 66 -9.26 4.39 0.21
N HIS A 67 -8.58 3.75 -0.73
CA HIS A 67 -7.42 4.32 -1.44
C HIS A 67 -7.86 5.36 -2.48
N ALA A 68 -8.93 5.05 -3.23
CA ALA A 68 -9.50 5.91 -4.26
C ALA A 68 -10.44 6.99 -3.70
N SER A 69 -10.66 7.02 -2.38
CA SER A 69 -11.55 8.00 -1.75
C SER A 69 -11.08 9.44 -1.96
N LYS A 70 -12.02 10.39 -1.96
CA LYS A 70 -11.71 11.83 -2.04
C LYS A 70 -10.76 12.26 -0.92
N SER A 71 -11.00 11.77 0.30
CA SER A 71 -10.18 12.07 1.47
C SER A 71 -8.72 11.64 1.26
N THR A 72 -8.48 10.39 0.87
CA THR A 72 -7.13 9.88 0.60
C THR A 72 -6.47 10.62 -0.57
N SER A 73 -7.22 10.89 -1.63
CA SER A 73 -6.70 11.61 -2.80
C SER A 73 -6.27 13.05 -2.46
N GLN A 74 -7.01 13.72 -1.58
CA GLN A 74 -6.65 15.07 -1.11
C GLN A 74 -5.42 15.03 -0.21
N TRP A 75 -5.34 14.04 0.69
CA TRP A 75 -4.17 13.84 1.56
C TRP A 75 -2.90 13.58 0.74
N LEU A 76 -2.93 12.68 -0.24
CA LEU A 76 -1.77 12.41 -1.10
C LEU A 76 -1.28 13.67 -1.82
N ARG A 77 -2.21 14.51 -2.29
CA ARG A 77 -1.88 15.80 -2.92
C ARG A 77 -1.26 16.80 -1.94
N SER A 78 -1.71 16.85 -0.69
CA SER A 78 -1.12 17.78 0.30
C SER A 78 0.32 17.43 0.67
N TYR A 79 0.70 16.14 0.54
CA TYR A 79 2.07 15.67 0.70
C TYR A 79 2.86 15.61 -0.62
N MET A 80 2.34 16.19 -1.71
CA MET A 80 2.98 16.20 -3.03
C MET A 80 3.34 14.81 -3.57
N VAL A 81 2.60 13.78 -3.14
CA VAL A 81 2.82 12.39 -3.56
C VAL A 81 2.29 12.22 -4.99
N SER A 82 3.18 11.92 -5.93
CA SER A 82 2.80 11.56 -7.31
C SER A 82 2.21 10.16 -7.34
N VAL A 83 0.98 10.01 -7.87
CA VAL A 83 0.28 8.72 -7.95
C VAL A 83 0.15 8.27 -9.39
N ALA A 84 0.55 7.03 -9.67
CA ALA A 84 0.48 6.44 -11.01
C ALA A 84 -0.97 6.38 -11.50
N LYS A 85 -1.20 6.79 -12.75
CA LYS A 85 -2.48 6.56 -13.42
C LYS A 85 -2.60 5.08 -13.78
N TRP A 86 -3.44 4.34 -13.06
CA TRP A 86 -3.70 2.93 -13.35
C TRP A 86 -5.07 2.74 -14.01
N PRO A 87 -5.24 1.82 -14.98
CA PRO A 87 -6.55 1.50 -15.52
C PRO A 87 -7.48 0.95 -14.44
N ALA A 88 -8.78 1.18 -14.56
CA ALA A 88 -9.73 0.45 -13.73
C ALA A 88 -9.81 -0.98 -14.29
N GLN A 89 -9.75 -2.00 -13.44
CA GLN A 89 -9.86 -3.42 -13.81
C GLN A 89 -8.63 -4.01 -14.53
N SER A 90 -7.40 -3.65 -14.13
CA SER A 90 -6.22 -4.48 -14.43
C SER A 90 -5.98 -5.39 -13.23
N PRO A 91 -6.44 -6.66 -13.26
CA PRO A 91 -6.51 -7.49 -12.06
C PRO A 91 -5.13 -8.00 -11.61
N ASP A 92 -4.11 -7.98 -12.47
CA ASP A 92 -2.95 -8.88 -12.31
C ASP A 92 -1.55 -8.26 -12.48
N PHE A 93 -1.35 -6.95 -12.30
CA PHE A 93 -0.02 -6.36 -12.54
C PHE A 93 0.42 -5.30 -11.53
N THR A 94 0.26 -5.58 -10.24
CA THR A 94 1.12 -4.89 -9.27
C THR A 94 2.25 -5.85 -8.85
N PRO A 95 3.54 -5.48 -9.01
CA PRO A 95 4.66 -6.30 -8.54
C PRO A 95 4.52 -6.73 -7.07
N LEU A 96 3.81 -5.92 -6.28
CA LEU A 96 3.51 -6.20 -4.89
C LEU A 96 2.52 -7.37 -4.70
N GLU A 97 1.51 -7.54 -5.57
CA GLU A 97 0.61 -8.72 -5.52
C GLU A 97 1.40 -10.01 -5.75
N SER A 98 2.31 -10.04 -6.74
CA SER A 98 3.17 -11.21 -6.95
C SER A 98 4.06 -11.51 -5.73
N VAL A 99 4.57 -10.49 -5.04
CA VAL A 99 5.32 -10.68 -3.79
C VAL A 99 4.44 -11.28 -2.70
N TRP A 100 3.19 -10.81 -2.57
CA TRP A 100 2.25 -11.39 -1.61
C TRP A 100 1.88 -12.83 -1.93
N ASP A 101 1.72 -13.20 -3.20
CA ASP A 101 1.46 -14.58 -3.60
C ASP A 101 2.61 -15.50 -3.16
N ILE A 102 3.87 -15.08 -3.36
CA ILE A 102 5.04 -15.83 -2.87
C ILE A 102 4.99 -15.95 -1.34
N LEU A 103 4.76 -14.84 -0.62
CA LEU A 103 4.74 -14.83 0.84
C LEU A 103 3.61 -15.68 1.43
N THR A 104 2.49 -15.79 0.73
CA THR A 104 1.34 -16.57 1.18
C THR A 104 1.39 -18.03 0.73
N CYS A 105 2.17 -18.38 -0.29
CA CYS A 105 2.45 -19.75 -0.72
C CYS A 105 3.63 -20.40 0.02
N SER A 106 4.47 -19.63 0.71
CA SER A 106 5.68 -20.12 1.41
C SER A 106 5.41 -20.62 2.84
N VAL A 107 4.16 -20.93 3.17
CA VAL A 107 3.70 -21.44 4.48
C VAL A 107 2.86 -22.69 4.33
#